data_AF-A0A9N8N7V7-F1
#
_entry.id   AF-A0A9N8N7V7-F1
#
_cell.length_a   1.000
_cell.length_b   1.000
_cell.length_c   1.000
_cell.angle_alpha   90.00
_cell.angle_beta   90.00
_cell.angle_gamma   90.00
#
_symmetry.space_group_name_H-M   'P 1'
#
loop_
_entity.id
_entity.type
_entity.pdbx_description
1 polymer ?
#
loop_
_entity_poly.entity_id
_entity_poly.type
_entity_poly.pdbx_seq_one_letter_code
_entity_poly.pdbx_strand_id
1 'polypeptide(L)'
;MRRTLILLPVLLFLVGCRTSLFEGLDEDQANRIVAALSHHGINGYKERNADRTWNISVDDADAVVATELASAYALPRGGHANLGDLFSRQGLISSPEEDRVRYVYGLSQELSDTLEKMDGVLLARVHIVLPAKDPMDPVQDTLPSASVMMRYRSDYNIELMRDKIRALVAGSVEGLTPARVSLTLLPVTPVLTFPGTCADGADVASAAGAVEATACAHDSGKASMRTTAMLCVLAMLVLLAAGFMWLWHSETRTWFKRKPRGRSAGLPLGDFAQSVRKGQRDATDANTVDTADAGTRPSKSTTRTGDDT
;
A
#
# COMPACT_ATOMS: atom_id res chain seq x y z
N MET A 1 -8.89 -36.20 6.68
CA MET A 1 -8.19 -35.77 7.92
C MET A 1 -6.66 -35.76 7.81
N ARG A 2 -5.95 -36.85 7.45
CA ARG A 2 -4.47 -36.78 7.30
C ARG A 2 -3.97 -35.84 6.16
N ARG A 3 -4.58 -35.88 4.97
CA ARG A 3 -4.17 -35.01 3.83
C ARG A 3 -4.45 -33.52 4.06
N THR A 4 -5.54 -33.20 4.75
CA THR A 4 -5.92 -31.82 5.12
C THR A 4 -4.93 -31.16 6.08
N LEU A 5 -4.23 -31.95 6.92
CA LEU A 5 -3.22 -31.44 7.86
C LEU A 5 -1.90 -31.01 7.19
N ILE A 6 -1.61 -31.52 5.98
CA ILE A 6 -0.41 -31.17 5.20
C ILE A 6 -0.69 -30.01 4.24
N LEU A 7 -1.92 -29.88 3.73
CA LEU A 7 -2.33 -28.77 2.87
C LEU A 7 -2.45 -27.43 3.62
N LEU A 8 -2.86 -27.46 4.89
CA LEU A 8 -3.03 -26.25 5.71
C LEU A 8 -1.76 -25.38 5.85
N PRO A 9 -0.56 -25.92 6.22
CA PRO A 9 0.64 -25.09 6.32
C PRO A 9 1.10 -24.57 4.95
N VAL A 10 0.99 -25.36 3.88
CA VAL A 10 1.34 -24.90 2.51
C VAL A 10 0.46 -23.73 2.10
N LEU A 11 -0.84 -23.79 2.38
CA LEU A 11 -1.78 -22.70 2.11
C LEU A 11 -1.44 -21.42 2.91
N LEU A 12 -0.90 -21.56 4.13
CA LEU A 12 -0.50 -20.43 4.97
C LEU A 12 0.73 -19.68 4.41
N PHE A 13 1.61 -20.36 3.66
CA PHE A 13 2.79 -19.74 3.03
C PHE A 13 2.47 -18.95 1.75
N LEU A 14 1.25 -18.99 1.24
CA LEU A 14 0.82 -18.17 0.09
C LEU A 14 0.33 -16.75 0.50
N VAL A 15 0.40 -16.40 1.77
CA VAL A 15 0.11 -15.02 2.23
C VAL A 15 1.33 -14.15 1.92
N GLY A 16 1.33 -13.56 0.71
CA GLY A 16 2.30 -12.53 0.34
C GLY A 16 2.16 -11.29 1.22
N CYS A 17 3.30 -10.73 1.64
CA CYS A 17 3.33 -9.40 2.24
C CYS A 17 3.12 -8.35 1.13
N ARG A 18 2.19 -7.44 1.38
CA ARG A 18 1.95 -6.25 0.58
C ARG A 18 2.32 -5.02 1.40
N THR A 19 2.86 -4.03 0.73
CA THR A 19 3.15 -2.73 1.31
C THR A 19 2.22 -1.66 0.75
N SER A 20 1.77 -0.76 1.62
CA SER A 20 1.00 0.44 1.24
C SER A 20 1.95 1.40 0.52
N LEU A 21 1.57 1.83 -0.68
CA LEU A 21 2.35 2.71 -1.55
C LEU A 21 1.83 4.16 -1.48
N PHE A 22 0.51 4.31 -1.56
CA PHE A 22 -0.18 5.60 -1.50
C PHE A 22 -1.47 5.48 -0.72
N GLU A 23 -1.79 6.51 0.06
CA GLU A 23 -2.98 6.56 0.92
C GLU A 23 -3.75 7.87 0.73
N GLY A 24 -5.04 7.84 1.06
CA GLY A 24 -5.88 9.04 1.03
C GLY A 24 -6.24 9.53 -0.39
N LEU A 25 -6.16 8.67 -1.40
CA LEU A 25 -6.39 9.03 -2.80
C LEU A 25 -7.89 9.19 -3.11
N ASP A 26 -8.18 10.05 -4.09
CA ASP A 26 -9.47 10.02 -4.79
C ASP A 26 -9.56 8.82 -5.76
N GLU A 27 -10.75 8.57 -6.30
CA GLU A 27 -10.98 7.41 -7.16
C GLU A 27 -10.24 7.51 -8.51
N ASP A 28 -10.11 8.70 -9.09
CA ASP A 28 -9.48 8.92 -10.39
C ASP A 28 -7.95 8.85 -10.29
N GLN A 29 -7.36 9.43 -9.24
CA GLN A 29 -5.96 9.25 -8.85
C GLN A 29 -5.65 7.75 -8.69
N ALA A 30 -6.48 7.03 -7.94
CA ALA A 30 -6.25 5.62 -7.69
C ALA A 30 -6.37 4.78 -8.98
N ASN A 31 -7.39 5.05 -9.81
CA ASN A 31 -7.55 4.41 -11.11
C ASN A 31 -6.35 4.68 -12.05
N ARG A 32 -5.84 5.92 -12.08
CA ARG A 32 -4.66 6.31 -12.89
C ARG A 32 -3.38 5.62 -12.42
N ILE A 33 -3.16 5.50 -11.11
CA ILE A 33 -2.00 4.78 -10.56
C ILE A 33 -2.08 3.29 -10.88
N VAL A 34 -3.21 2.63 -10.63
CA VAL A 34 -3.37 1.20 -10.96
C VAL A 34 -3.18 0.95 -12.46
N ALA A 35 -3.72 1.82 -13.33
CA ALA A 35 -3.53 1.72 -14.77
C ALA A 35 -2.05 1.89 -15.18
N ALA A 36 -1.32 2.84 -14.57
CA ALA A 36 0.10 3.03 -14.82
C ALA A 36 0.94 1.83 -14.37
N LEU A 37 0.72 1.32 -13.15
CA LEU A 37 1.38 0.12 -12.64
C LEU A 37 1.12 -1.11 -13.52
N SER A 38 -0.16 -1.35 -13.86
CA SER A 38 -0.58 -2.49 -14.67
C SER A 38 0.02 -2.46 -16.09
N HIS A 39 0.18 -1.28 -16.70
CA HIS A 39 0.81 -1.13 -18.02
C HIS A 39 2.29 -1.57 -18.03
N HIS A 40 2.96 -1.52 -16.88
CA HIS A 40 4.34 -1.97 -16.68
C HIS A 40 4.46 -3.35 -16.01
N GLY A 41 3.34 -4.08 -15.88
CA GLY A 41 3.30 -5.43 -15.33
C GLY A 41 3.25 -5.53 -13.81
N ILE A 42 3.17 -4.40 -13.09
CA ILE A 42 3.10 -4.36 -11.62
C ILE A 42 1.63 -4.47 -11.18
N ASN A 43 1.34 -5.38 -10.25
CA ASN A 43 -0.01 -5.57 -9.72
C ASN A 43 -0.33 -4.55 -8.61
N GLY A 44 -1.07 -3.50 -8.96
CA GLY A 44 -1.62 -2.54 -7.98
C GLY A 44 -2.94 -3.00 -7.37
N TYR A 45 -2.97 -3.21 -6.06
CA TYR A 45 -4.17 -3.53 -5.30
C TYR A 45 -4.85 -2.26 -4.77
N LYS A 46 -6.05 -1.97 -5.26
CA LYS A 46 -6.86 -0.82 -4.82
C LYS A 46 -7.79 -1.23 -3.68
N GLU A 47 -7.59 -0.65 -2.49
CA GLU A 47 -8.38 -0.91 -1.28
C GLU A 47 -9.13 0.36 -0.85
N ARG A 48 -10.37 0.21 -0.36
CA ARG A 48 -11.24 1.35 -0.03
C ARG A 48 -11.31 1.56 1.48
N ASN A 49 -10.96 2.76 1.92
CA ASN A 49 -11.00 3.14 3.33
C ASN A 49 -12.42 3.50 3.80
N ALA A 50 -12.58 3.55 5.12
CA ALA A 50 -13.84 3.92 5.79
C ALA A 50 -14.26 5.39 5.53
N ASP A 51 -13.28 6.28 5.35
CA ASP A 51 -13.47 7.71 5.03
C ASP A 51 -13.90 7.98 3.57
N ARG A 52 -13.97 6.93 2.74
CA ARG A 52 -14.22 6.93 1.28
C ARG A 52 -13.02 7.30 0.40
N THR A 53 -11.82 7.42 0.96
CA THR A 53 -10.57 7.47 0.18
C THR A 53 -10.15 6.07 -0.28
N TRP A 54 -9.15 6.03 -1.15
CA TRP A 54 -8.55 4.80 -1.66
C TRP A 54 -7.08 4.71 -1.27
N ASN A 55 -6.65 3.53 -0.86
CA ASN A 55 -5.25 3.17 -0.70
C ASN A 55 -4.82 2.26 -1.85
N ILE A 56 -3.56 2.35 -2.24
CA ILE A 56 -2.94 1.45 -3.21
C ILE A 56 -1.78 0.74 -2.55
N SER A 57 -1.85 -0.59 -2.58
CA SER A 57 -0.81 -1.49 -2.09
C SER A 57 -0.22 -2.28 -3.25
N VAL A 58 1.06 -2.61 -3.15
CA VAL A 58 1.79 -3.46 -4.11
C VAL A 58 2.51 -4.58 -3.36
N ASP A 59 2.96 -5.60 -4.06
CA ASP A 59 3.80 -6.65 -3.45
C ASP A 59 5.17 -6.04 -3.05
N ASP A 60 5.72 -6.48 -1.91
CA ASP A 60 6.95 -5.90 -1.32
C ASP A 60 8.16 -5.84 -2.29
N ALA A 61 8.21 -6.76 -3.26
CA ALA A 61 9.27 -6.82 -4.28
C ALA A 61 9.20 -5.66 -5.29
N ASP A 62 8.00 -5.17 -5.61
CA ASP A 62 7.77 -4.15 -6.64
C ASP A 62 7.73 -2.74 -6.08
N ALA A 63 7.69 -2.58 -4.75
CA ALA A 63 7.46 -1.31 -4.05
C ALA A 63 8.37 -0.14 -4.49
N VAL A 64 9.66 -0.40 -4.67
CA VAL A 64 10.63 0.62 -5.12
C VAL A 64 10.35 1.01 -6.57
N VAL A 65 10.22 0.02 -7.46
CA VAL A 65 9.95 0.24 -8.90
C VAL A 65 8.61 0.96 -9.10
N ALA A 66 7.59 0.58 -8.34
CA ALA A 66 6.27 1.23 -8.35
C ALA A 66 6.34 2.71 -7.92
N THR A 67 7.19 3.03 -6.93
CA THR A 67 7.41 4.42 -6.45
C THR A 67 8.12 5.27 -7.52
N GLU A 68 9.18 4.73 -8.13
CA GLU A 68 9.93 5.39 -9.20
C GLU A 68 9.06 5.60 -10.44
N LEU A 69 8.27 4.59 -10.81
CA LEU A 69 7.33 4.63 -11.93
C LEU A 69 6.24 5.69 -11.71
N ALA A 70 5.59 5.69 -10.53
CA ALA A 70 4.61 6.72 -10.19
C ALA A 70 5.22 8.14 -10.26
N SER A 71 6.45 8.32 -9.76
CA SER A 71 7.18 9.58 -9.83
C SER A 71 7.49 10.02 -11.26
N ALA A 72 7.89 9.10 -12.14
CA ALA A 72 8.14 9.36 -13.55
C ALA A 72 6.87 9.87 -14.27
N TYR A 73 5.72 9.25 -14.00
CA TYR A 73 4.41 9.64 -14.53
C TYR A 73 3.75 10.83 -13.81
N ALA A 74 4.41 11.43 -12.81
CA ALA A 74 3.90 12.53 -11.98
C ALA A 74 2.58 12.18 -11.24
N LEU A 75 2.52 10.97 -10.66
CA LEU A 75 1.40 10.47 -9.88
C LEU A 75 1.72 10.44 -8.37
N PRO A 76 0.72 10.64 -7.49
CA PRO A 76 -0.64 11.10 -7.79
C PRO A 76 -0.66 12.56 -8.27
N ARG A 77 -1.54 12.88 -9.22
CA ARG A 77 -1.78 14.28 -9.61
C ARG A 77 -2.68 14.94 -8.58
N GLY A 78 -2.27 16.09 -8.05
CA GLY A 78 -3.17 16.92 -7.26
C GLY A 78 -4.31 17.46 -8.13
N GLY A 79 -5.53 17.51 -7.58
CA GLY A 79 -6.69 18.07 -8.28
C GLY A 79 -6.56 19.57 -8.55
N HIS A 80 -7.24 20.04 -9.59
CA HIS A 80 -7.36 21.47 -9.92
C HIS A 80 -8.54 22.07 -9.15
N ALA A 81 -8.40 23.32 -8.68
CA ALA A 81 -9.49 23.99 -7.96
C ALA A 81 -10.56 24.45 -8.95
N ASN A 82 -11.82 24.07 -8.74
CA ASN A 82 -12.92 24.47 -9.61
C ASN A 82 -13.26 25.96 -9.38
N LEU A 83 -13.65 26.68 -10.43
CA LEU A 83 -14.17 28.04 -10.33
C LEU A 83 -15.35 28.13 -9.35
N GLY A 84 -16.22 27.11 -9.29
CA GLY A 84 -17.33 27.04 -8.34
C GLY A 84 -16.89 27.03 -6.87
N ASP A 85 -15.81 26.31 -6.55
CA ASP A 85 -15.27 26.26 -5.19
C ASP A 85 -14.63 27.60 -4.80
N LEU A 86 -13.87 28.20 -5.73
CA LEU A 86 -13.18 29.48 -5.55
C LEU A 86 -14.15 30.66 -5.37
N PHE A 87 -15.30 30.62 -6.05
CA PHE A 87 -16.35 31.64 -5.93
C PHE A 87 -17.37 31.35 -4.81
N SER A 88 -17.18 30.28 -4.03
CA SER A 88 -17.98 30.05 -2.81
C SER A 88 -17.67 31.15 -1.77
N ARG A 89 -18.60 32.09 -1.60
CA ARG A 89 -18.33 33.34 -0.87
C ARG A 89 -18.17 33.12 0.65
N GLN A 90 -16.93 33.18 1.16
CA GLN A 90 -16.68 33.54 2.57
C GLN A 90 -16.80 35.06 2.75
N GLY A 91 -18.03 35.58 2.80
CA GLY A 91 -18.30 37.00 3.05
C GLY A 91 -19.45 37.56 2.19
N LEU A 92 -20.17 38.56 2.73
CA LEU A 92 -21.28 39.21 2.03
C LEU A 92 -20.83 40.26 1.00
N ILE A 93 -19.57 40.69 1.06
CA ILE A 93 -18.95 41.70 0.18
C ILE A 93 -17.52 41.23 -0.09
N SER A 94 -17.11 41.19 -1.35
CA SER A 94 -15.73 40.95 -1.78
C SER A 94 -15.21 42.17 -2.53
N SER A 95 -13.90 42.39 -2.52
CA SER A 95 -13.31 43.54 -3.20
C SER A 95 -13.07 43.26 -4.70
N PRO A 96 -12.99 44.30 -5.55
CA PRO A 96 -12.68 44.13 -6.97
C PRO A 96 -11.34 43.45 -7.23
N GLU A 97 -10.32 43.66 -6.38
CA GLU A 97 -9.05 42.93 -6.47
C GLU A 97 -9.17 41.45 -6.07
N GLU A 98 -9.96 41.09 -5.05
CA GLU A 98 -10.21 39.70 -4.66
C GLU A 98 -10.92 38.91 -5.76
N ASP A 99 -11.99 39.48 -6.34
CA ASP A 99 -12.75 38.85 -7.43
C ASP A 99 -11.87 38.63 -8.66
N ARG A 100 -10.99 39.58 -8.97
CA ARG A 100 -10.03 39.46 -10.07
C ARG A 100 -8.94 38.43 -9.81
N VAL A 101 -8.38 38.36 -8.60
CA VAL A 101 -7.40 37.31 -8.24
C VAL A 101 -8.04 35.93 -8.37
N ARG A 102 -9.27 35.75 -7.89
CA ARG A 102 -10.02 34.49 -8.05
C ARG A 102 -10.32 34.15 -9.50
N TYR A 103 -10.73 35.13 -10.31
CA TYR A 103 -10.95 34.94 -11.74
C TYR A 103 -9.68 34.48 -12.47
N VAL A 104 -8.54 35.18 -12.27
CA VAL A 104 -7.27 34.84 -12.91
C VAL A 104 -6.74 33.47 -12.45
N TYR A 105 -6.88 33.16 -11.15
CA TYR A 105 -6.50 31.86 -10.61
C TYR A 105 -7.37 30.73 -11.18
N GLY A 106 -8.69 30.88 -11.17
CA GLY A 106 -9.62 29.90 -11.73
C GLY A 106 -9.42 29.66 -13.22
N LEU A 107 -9.20 30.72 -14.02
CA LEU A 107 -8.87 30.60 -15.45
C LEU A 107 -7.53 29.87 -15.68
N SER A 108 -6.56 30.06 -14.78
CA SER A 108 -5.29 29.35 -14.80
C SER A 108 -5.44 27.85 -14.45
N GLN A 109 -6.36 27.50 -13.55
CA GLN A 109 -6.70 26.10 -13.23
C GLN A 109 -7.43 25.42 -14.39
N GLU A 110 -8.49 26.04 -14.93
CA GLU A 110 -9.29 25.49 -16.03
C GLU A 110 -8.45 25.25 -17.29
N LEU A 111 -7.55 26.18 -17.62
CA LEU A 111 -6.60 25.99 -18.73
C LEU A 111 -5.56 24.90 -18.43
N SER A 112 -5.12 24.74 -17.19
CA SER A 112 -4.20 23.66 -16.82
C SER A 112 -4.85 22.29 -16.97
N ASP A 113 -6.08 22.11 -16.47
CA ASP A 113 -6.88 20.88 -16.61
C ASP A 113 -7.22 20.59 -18.09
N THR A 114 -7.62 21.61 -18.85
CA THR A 114 -7.88 21.48 -20.30
C THR A 114 -6.65 20.97 -21.07
N LEU A 115 -5.46 21.48 -20.75
CA LEU A 115 -4.21 21.02 -21.37
C LEU A 115 -3.79 19.63 -20.88
N GLU A 116 -4.07 19.26 -19.63
CA GLU A 116 -3.80 17.91 -19.09
C GLU A 116 -4.71 16.81 -19.64
N LYS A 117 -5.85 17.18 -20.23
CA LYS A 117 -6.74 16.28 -20.97
C LYS A 117 -6.27 15.97 -22.40
N MET A 118 -5.22 16.65 -22.89
CA MET A 118 -4.65 16.36 -24.21
C MET A 118 -3.81 15.08 -24.18
N ASP A 119 -3.94 14.25 -25.23
CA ASP A 119 -3.17 13.01 -25.35
C ASP A 119 -1.66 13.27 -25.28
N GLY A 120 -0.95 12.46 -24.51
CA GLY A 120 0.49 12.60 -24.29
C GLY A 120 0.90 13.61 -23.21
N VAL A 121 0.00 14.48 -22.74
CA VAL A 121 0.30 15.43 -21.65
C VAL A 121 0.20 14.74 -20.29
N LEU A 122 1.25 14.91 -19.47
CA LEU A 122 1.33 14.34 -18.13
C LEU A 122 0.95 15.37 -17.06
N LEU A 123 1.37 16.62 -17.26
CA LEU A 123 1.16 17.74 -16.33
C LEU A 123 1.21 19.05 -17.14
N ALA A 124 0.29 19.97 -16.87
CA ALA A 124 0.36 21.32 -17.40
C ALA A 124 0.19 22.35 -16.26
N ARG A 125 0.96 23.43 -16.31
CA ARG A 125 0.83 24.57 -15.40
C ARG A 125 0.79 25.84 -16.22
N VAL A 126 -0.32 26.57 -16.11
CA VAL A 126 -0.54 27.85 -16.76
C VAL A 126 -0.50 28.96 -15.72
N HIS A 127 0.25 30.02 -16.00
CA HIS A 127 0.28 31.24 -15.22
C HIS A 127 -0.11 32.41 -16.11
N ILE A 128 -1.22 33.08 -15.77
CA ILE A 128 -1.77 34.19 -16.53
C ILE A 128 -1.45 35.50 -15.80
N VAL A 129 -0.90 36.47 -16.53
CA VAL A 129 -0.78 37.86 -16.08
C VAL A 129 -1.78 38.68 -16.87
N LEU A 130 -2.85 39.11 -16.20
CA LEU A 130 -3.88 39.99 -16.73
C LEU A 130 -3.78 41.36 -16.04
N PRO A 131 -3.23 42.39 -16.70
CA PRO A 131 -3.08 43.72 -16.11
C PRO A 131 -4.41 44.46 -15.88
N ALA A 132 -4.34 45.57 -15.16
CA ALA A 132 -5.51 46.39 -14.86
C ALA A 132 -5.79 47.29 -16.06
N LYS A 133 -7.02 47.25 -16.59
CA LYS A 133 -7.48 48.24 -17.56
C LYS A 133 -7.95 49.47 -16.82
N ASP A 134 -7.29 50.61 -17.02
CA ASP A 134 -7.77 51.90 -16.53
C ASP A 134 -8.61 52.57 -17.63
N PRO A 135 -9.94 52.75 -17.44
CA PRO A 135 -10.77 53.42 -18.44
C PRO A 135 -10.42 54.90 -18.66
N MET A 136 -9.61 55.52 -17.78
CA MET A 136 -9.14 56.90 -17.92
C MET A 136 -7.77 57.03 -18.60
N ASP A 137 -6.95 55.97 -18.63
CA ASP A 137 -5.64 55.97 -19.32
C ASP A 137 -5.45 54.71 -20.20
N PRO A 138 -6.05 54.67 -21.40
CA PRO A 138 -5.86 53.58 -22.35
C PRO A 138 -4.43 53.51 -22.95
N VAL A 139 -3.53 54.45 -22.60
CA VAL A 139 -2.13 54.42 -23.06
C VAL A 139 -1.27 53.51 -22.17
N GLN A 140 -1.71 53.24 -20.93
CA GLN A 140 -1.06 52.31 -20.00
C GLN A 140 -1.67 50.89 -20.00
N ASP A 141 -2.49 50.55 -21.00
CA ASP A 141 -3.06 49.20 -21.18
C ASP A 141 -1.95 48.18 -21.54
N THR A 142 -1.25 47.71 -20.50
CA THR A 142 -0.24 46.68 -20.61
C THR A 142 -0.89 45.37 -21.06
N LEU A 143 -0.45 44.85 -22.20
CA LEU A 143 -1.05 43.67 -22.81
C LEU A 143 -0.88 42.43 -21.91
N PRO A 144 -1.91 41.56 -21.78
CA PRO A 144 -1.81 40.33 -21.01
C PRO A 144 -0.75 39.39 -21.58
N SER A 145 -0.28 38.47 -20.74
CA SER A 145 0.71 37.45 -21.11
C SER A 145 0.46 36.16 -20.34
N ALA A 146 0.88 35.03 -20.90
CA ALA A 146 0.81 33.74 -20.23
C ALA A 146 2.14 32.99 -20.31
N SER A 147 2.44 32.22 -19.27
CA SER A 147 3.51 31.22 -19.26
C SER A 147 2.89 29.85 -19.06
N VAL A 148 3.28 28.91 -19.91
CA VAL A 148 2.81 27.52 -19.89
C VAL A 148 4.02 26.61 -19.75
N MET A 149 4.06 25.84 -18.66
CA MET A 149 4.97 24.70 -18.52
C MET A 149 4.18 23.42 -18.75
N MET A 150 4.68 22.53 -19.60
CA MET A 150 4.02 21.26 -19.91
C MET A 150 5.05 20.12 -19.87
N ARG A 151 4.78 19.09 -19.05
CA ARG A 151 5.46 17.80 -19.14
C ARG A 151 4.64 16.88 -20.03
N TYR A 152 5.28 16.27 -21.01
CA TYR A 152 4.61 15.38 -21.98
C TYR A 152 5.45 14.13 -22.23
N ARG A 153 4.81 13.05 -22.66
CA ARG A 153 5.52 11.80 -22.99
C ARG A 153 6.27 11.96 -24.32
N SER A 154 7.52 11.52 -24.38
CA SER A 154 8.37 11.69 -25.58
C SER A 154 7.92 10.89 -26.81
N ASP A 155 6.99 9.94 -26.68
CA ASP A 155 6.38 9.22 -27.80
C ASP A 155 5.26 10.01 -28.51
N TYR A 156 4.80 11.12 -27.93
CA TYR A 156 3.85 12.05 -28.55
C TYR A 156 4.58 13.27 -29.12
N ASN A 157 4.30 13.60 -30.39
CA ASN A 157 4.89 14.77 -31.03
C ASN A 157 4.11 16.07 -30.71
N ILE A 158 4.18 16.48 -29.43
CA ILE A 158 3.59 17.73 -28.94
C ILE A 158 4.26 18.98 -29.53
N GLU A 159 5.51 18.86 -30.00
CA GLU A 159 6.24 19.96 -30.64
C GLU A 159 5.52 20.46 -31.90
N LEU A 160 4.95 19.56 -32.72
CA LEU A 160 4.09 19.90 -33.87
C LEU A 160 2.76 20.59 -33.47
N MET A 161 2.37 20.52 -32.19
CA MET A 161 1.15 21.13 -31.67
C MET A 161 1.43 22.48 -30.96
N ARG A 162 2.69 22.91 -30.86
CA ARG A 162 3.13 24.14 -30.16
C ARG A 162 2.26 25.36 -30.46
N ASP A 163 2.02 25.66 -31.74
CA ASP A 163 1.25 26.84 -32.12
C ASP A 163 -0.26 26.66 -31.93
N LYS A 164 -0.77 25.43 -31.99
CA LYS A 164 -2.17 25.12 -31.63
C LYS A 164 -2.40 25.31 -30.13
N ILE A 165 -1.44 24.89 -29.29
CA ILE A 165 -1.49 25.08 -27.84
C ILE A 165 -1.43 26.58 -27.50
N ARG A 166 -0.54 27.35 -28.13
CA ARG A 166 -0.50 28.81 -27.99
C ARG A 166 -1.80 29.48 -28.43
N ALA A 167 -2.39 29.05 -29.55
CA ALA A 167 -3.65 29.58 -30.06
C ALA A 167 -4.83 29.26 -29.14
N LEU A 168 -4.88 28.05 -28.55
CA LEU A 168 -5.88 27.66 -27.55
C LEU A 168 -5.79 28.55 -26.31
N VAL A 169 -4.59 28.66 -25.73
CA VAL A 169 -4.35 29.48 -24.52
C VAL A 169 -4.65 30.96 -24.78
N ALA A 170 -4.26 31.49 -25.94
CA ALA A 170 -4.59 32.86 -26.34
C ALA A 170 -6.10 33.08 -26.54
N GLY A 171 -6.80 32.12 -27.16
CA GLY A 171 -8.25 32.20 -27.37
C GLY A 171 -9.09 32.16 -26.09
N SER A 172 -8.54 31.63 -24.98
CA SER A 172 -9.21 31.55 -23.69
C SER A 172 -9.01 32.77 -22.78
N VAL A 173 -8.16 33.74 -23.16
CA VAL A 173 -7.85 34.93 -22.32
C VAL A 173 -8.08 36.20 -23.13
N GLU A 174 -8.92 37.10 -22.61
CA GLU A 174 -9.25 38.35 -23.31
C GLU A 174 -7.98 39.20 -23.58
N GLY A 175 -7.78 39.60 -24.84
CA GLY A 175 -6.65 40.42 -25.26
C GLY A 175 -5.29 39.70 -25.33
N LEU A 176 -5.23 38.40 -25.02
CA LEU A 176 -3.99 37.62 -25.14
C LEU A 176 -3.75 37.23 -26.60
N THR A 177 -2.51 37.41 -27.06
CA THR A 177 -2.08 37.00 -28.40
C THR A 177 -1.14 35.79 -28.31
N PRO A 178 -1.12 34.88 -29.31
CA PRO A 178 -0.25 33.70 -29.29
C PRO A 178 1.25 34.02 -29.12
N ALA A 179 1.68 35.20 -29.60
CA ALA A 179 3.04 35.70 -29.46
C ALA A 179 3.43 36.05 -28.01
N ARG A 180 2.44 36.28 -27.12
CA ARG A 180 2.63 36.56 -25.68
C ARG A 180 2.39 35.32 -24.79
N VAL A 181 2.35 34.12 -25.40
CA VAL A 181 2.30 32.84 -24.71
C VAL A 181 3.68 32.17 -24.75
N SER A 182 4.40 32.25 -23.64
CA SER A 182 5.62 31.47 -23.44
C SER A 182 5.24 30.01 -23.20
N LEU A 183 5.86 29.07 -23.92
CA LEU A 183 5.51 27.65 -23.86
C LEU A 183 6.78 26.79 -23.72
N THR A 184 6.99 26.29 -22.51
CA THR A 184 8.10 25.42 -22.14
C THR A 184 7.63 23.97 -22.14
N LEU A 185 8.12 23.19 -23.09
CA LEU A 185 7.80 21.76 -23.24
C LEU A 185 8.94 20.92 -22.67
N LEU A 186 8.62 20.01 -21.74
CA LEU A 186 9.56 19.09 -21.12
C LEU A 186 9.20 17.64 -21.53
N PRO A 187 9.98 17.00 -22.42
CA PRO A 187 9.77 15.61 -22.75
C PRO A 187 10.12 14.71 -21.55
N VAL A 188 9.29 13.72 -21.30
CA VAL A 188 9.50 12.65 -20.34
C VAL A 188 9.49 11.34 -21.12
N THR A 189 10.62 10.65 -21.17
CA THR A 189 10.68 9.28 -21.70
C THR A 189 10.31 8.33 -20.57
N PRO A 190 9.17 7.62 -20.64
CA PRO A 190 8.87 6.60 -19.64
C PRO A 190 9.91 5.50 -19.76
N VAL A 191 10.64 5.23 -18.67
CA VAL A 191 11.61 4.13 -18.63
C VAL A 191 10.82 2.83 -18.64
N LEU A 192 10.79 2.15 -19.78
CA LEU A 192 10.13 0.85 -19.94
C LEU A 192 11.00 -0.29 -19.40
N THR A 193 11.36 -0.23 -18.12
CA THR A 193 11.97 -1.36 -17.42
C THR A 193 10.88 -2.35 -17.05
N PHE A 194 10.57 -3.27 -17.96
CA PHE A 194 9.76 -4.44 -17.64
C PHE A 194 10.53 -5.32 -16.64
N PRO A 195 10.01 -5.62 -15.44
CA PRO A 195 10.49 -6.73 -14.61
C PRO A 195 10.01 -8.07 -15.21
N GLY A 196 10.22 -8.25 -16.51
CA GLY A 196 9.95 -9.46 -17.25
C GLY A 196 11.19 -10.34 -17.24
N THR A 197 11.05 -11.55 -16.70
CA THR A 197 12.08 -12.60 -16.69
C THR A 197 12.94 -12.59 -17.94
N CYS A 198 14.26 -12.42 -17.78
CA CYS A 198 15.23 -12.80 -18.81
C CYS A 198 15.09 -14.31 -19.02
N ALA A 199 14.28 -14.71 -20.00
CA ALA A 199 14.16 -16.10 -20.40
C ALA A 199 15.53 -16.54 -20.95
N ASP A 200 16.05 -17.64 -20.42
CA ASP A 200 17.38 -18.15 -20.76
C ASP A 200 17.58 -18.25 -22.28
N GLY A 201 18.52 -17.46 -22.82
CA GLY A 201 19.02 -17.61 -24.19
C GLY A 201 18.26 -16.87 -25.30
N ALA A 202 17.44 -15.86 -24.99
CA ALA A 202 16.88 -14.96 -26.02
C ALA A 202 17.71 -13.68 -26.19
N ASP A 203 18.79 -13.76 -26.97
CA ASP A 203 19.55 -12.57 -27.43
C ASP A 203 18.66 -11.69 -28.34
N VAL A 204 17.90 -10.79 -27.75
CA VAL A 204 17.15 -9.76 -28.50
C VAL A 204 18.12 -8.73 -29.07
N ALA A 205 18.62 -9.03 -30.27
CA ALA A 205 19.53 -8.17 -31.00
C ALA A 205 19.00 -6.72 -31.08
N SER A 206 19.84 -5.77 -30.68
CA SER A 206 19.51 -4.35 -30.70
C SER A 206 19.13 -3.88 -32.11
N ALA A 207 17.85 -3.53 -32.27
CA ALA A 207 17.31 -2.87 -33.45
C ALA A 207 17.06 -1.37 -33.21
N ALA A 208 17.82 -0.76 -32.29
CA ALA A 208 17.89 0.69 -32.11
C ALA A 208 19.28 1.05 -31.56
N GLY A 209 20.13 1.64 -32.41
CA GLY A 209 21.49 2.00 -32.01
C GLY A 209 21.51 3.04 -30.89
N ALA A 210 22.55 2.94 -30.04
CA ALA A 210 22.88 3.89 -28.96
C ALA A 210 22.00 3.87 -27.68
N VAL A 211 21.70 2.69 -27.17
CA VAL A 211 21.51 2.49 -25.72
C VAL A 211 22.54 1.46 -25.26
N GLU A 212 23.31 1.77 -24.21
CA GLU A 212 24.16 0.77 -23.56
C GLU A 212 23.26 -0.34 -23.04
N ALA A 213 23.51 -1.58 -23.49
CA ALA A 213 22.85 -2.74 -22.91
C ALA A 213 23.27 -2.82 -21.43
N THR A 214 22.36 -2.45 -20.53
CA THR A 214 22.50 -2.71 -19.11
C THR A 214 22.62 -4.22 -18.95
N ALA A 215 23.86 -4.70 -18.83
CA ALA A 215 24.15 -6.10 -18.63
C ALA A 215 23.34 -6.56 -17.41
N CYS A 216 22.38 -7.46 -17.64
CA CYS A 216 21.56 -7.99 -16.57
C CYS A 216 22.50 -8.63 -15.55
N ALA A 217 22.58 -8.02 -14.37
CA ALA A 217 23.38 -8.56 -13.27
C ALA A 217 22.79 -9.93 -12.95
N HIS A 218 23.50 -10.98 -13.38
CA HIS A 218 23.09 -12.35 -13.11
C HIS A 218 23.23 -12.57 -11.62
N ASP A 219 22.12 -12.40 -10.88
CA ASP A 219 22.05 -12.80 -9.48
C ASP A 219 22.12 -14.33 -9.45
N SER A 220 23.35 -14.84 -9.39
CA SER A 220 23.66 -16.24 -9.16
C SER A 220 23.17 -16.56 -7.75
N GLY A 221 21.90 -16.97 -7.69
CA GLY A 221 21.04 -16.66 -6.56
C GLY A 221 21.64 -16.96 -5.19
N LYS A 222 21.87 -15.89 -4.42
CA LYS A 222 21.77 -15.99 -2.96
C LYS A 222 20.29 -16.13 -2.63
N ALA A 223 19.77 -17.35 -2.81
CA ALA A 223 18.42 -17.72 -2.40
C ALA A 223 18.17 -17.15 -1.00
N SER A 224 17.22 -16.21 -0.92
CA SER A 224 17.04 -15.33 0.24
C SER A 224 17.18 -16.12 1.53
N MET A 225 18.02 -15.65 2.46
CA MET A 225 18.32 -16.37 3.71
C MET A 225 17.05 -16.75 4.50
N ARG A 226 15.93 -16.08 4.21
CA ARG A 226 14.58 -16.38 4.69
C ARG A 226 13.95 -17.64 4.07
N THR A 227 14.13 -17.92 2.77
CA THR A 227 13.54 -19.10 2.11
C THR A 227 14.25 -20.39 2.51
N THR A 228 15.58 -20.36 2.61
CA THR A 228 16.36 -21.49 3.16
C THR A 228 16.05 -21.72 4.64
N ALA A 229 15.91 -20.65 5.45
CA ALA A 229 15.45 -20.76 6.83
C ALA A 229 14.03 -21.34 6.96
N MET A 230 13.07 -20.89 6.15
CA MET A 230 11.70 -21.42 6.14
C MET A 230 11.65 -22.91 5.78
N LEU A 231 12.42 -23.35 4.77
CA LEU A 231 12.50 -24.77 4.41
C LEU A 231 13.10 -25.62 5.53
N CYS A 232 14.13 -25.13 6.23
CA CYS A 232 14.70 -25.80 7.40
C CYS A 232 13.70 -25.89 8.59
N VAL A 233 12.93 -24.82 8.85
CA VAL A 233 11.87 -24.83 9.88
C VAL A 233 10.74 -25.80 9.51
N LEU A 234 10.32 -25.82 8.23
CA LEU A 234 9.34 -26.78 7.72
C LEU A 234 9.82 -28.22 7.90
N ALA A 235 11.08 -28.51 7.55
CA ALA A 235 11.68 -29.83 7.72
C ALA A 235 11.73 -30.24 9.20
N MET A 236 12.11 -29.35 10.11
CA MET A 236 12.09 -29.62 11.55
C MET A 236 10.66 -29.90 12.07
N LEU A 237 9.66 -29.12 11.66
CA LEU A 237 8.26 -29.36 12.05
C LEU A 237 7.73 -30.70 11.53
N VAL A 238 8.08 -31.09 10.29
CA VAL A 238 7.72 -32.40 9.73
C VAL A 238 8.39 -33.54 10.49
N LEU A 239 9.66 -33.40 10.85
CA LEU A 239 10.39 -34.39 11.66
C LEU A 239 9.82 -34.52 13.07
N LEU A 240 9.46 -33.41 13.73
CA LEU A 240 8.82 -33.41 15.04
C LEU A 240 7.43 -34.05 14.99
N ALA A 241 6.61 -33.73 13.98
CA ALA A 241 5.30 -34.35 13.79
C ALA A 241 5.39 -35.86 13.48
N ALA A 242 6.37 -36.27 12.67
CA ALA A 242 6.64 -37.68 12.38
C ALA A 242 7.13 -38.43 13.63
N GLY A 243 8.04 -37.83 14.41
CA GLY A 243 8.53 -38.38 15.67
C GLY A 243 7.42 -38.51 16.72
N PHE A 244 6.56 -37.51 16.86
CA PHE A 244 5.39 -37.55 17.75
C PHE A 244 4.38 -38.62 17.31
N MET A 245 4.11 -38.75 16.02
CA MET A 245 3.21 -39.78 15.49
C MET A 245 3.80 -41.19 15.59
N TRP A 246 5.12 -41.33 15.50
CA TRP A 246 5.83 -42.58 15.79
C TRP A 246 5.73 -42.94 17.28
N LEU A 247 6.00 -41.98 18.17
CA LEU A 247 5.90 -42.14 19.63
C LEU A 247 4.48 -42.54 20.07
N TRP A 248 3.46 -41.96 19.45
CA TRP A 248 2.05 -42.28 19.71
C TRP A 248 1.65 -43.67 19.17
N HIS A 249 2.35 -44.17 18.14
CA HIS A 249 2.13 -45.51 17.57
C HIS A 249 3.00 -46.58 18.25
N SER A 250 4.13 -46.23 18.85
CA SER A 250 5.04 -47.13 19.57
C SER A 250 4.55 -47.42 20.99
N GLU A 251 3.40 -48.10 21.07
CA GLU A 251 2.86 -48.83 22.23
C GLU A 251 3.37 -48.45 23.65
N THR A 252 2.58 -47.68 24.38
CA THR A 252 2.52 -47.71 25.87
C THR A 252 1.89 -49.02 26.40
N ARG A 253 2.14 -50.15 25.73
CA ARG A 253 1.36 -51.40 25.85
C ARG A 253 2.11 -52.58 26.47
N THR A 254 3.33 -52.37 26.93
CA THR A 254 4.20 -53.42 27.50
C THR A 254 4.35 -53.37 29.03
N TRP A 255 3.70 -52.42 29.72
CA TRP A 255 3.86 -52.24 31.18
C TRP A 255 2.99 -53.14 32.07
N PHE A 256 2.21 -54.07 31.50
CA PHE A 256 1.47 -55.10 32.25
C PHE A 256 1.80 -56.53 31.79
N LYS A 257 2.91 -57.07 32.29
CA LYS A 257 3.12 -58.53 32.39
C LYS A 257 3.55 -58.93 33.80
N ARG A 258 2.58 -59.31 34.64
CA ARG A 258 2.83 -60.07 35.87
C ARG A 258 3.44 -61.43 35.50
N LYS A 259 4.61 -61.78 36.05
CA LYS A 259 5.22 -63.12 35.92
C LYS A 259 4.57 -64.12 36.90
N PRO A 260 4.27 -65.37 36.49
CA PRO A 260 3.85 -66.45 37.38
C PRO A 260 5.03 -67.14 38.11
N ARG A 261 4.70 -68.06 39.05
CA ARG A 261 5.53 -68.56 40.17
C ARG A 261 6.43 -69.80 39.89
N GLY A 262 7.46 -69.95 40.72
CA GLY A 262 8.02 -71.23 41.22
C GLY A 262 9.52 -71.44 40.94
N ARG A 263 10.33 -72.16 41.75
CA ARG A 263 10.18 -72.74 43.13
C ARG A 263 11.60 -73.17 43.63
N SER A 264 11.76 -73.50 44.92
CA SER A 264 12.97 -74.03 45.63
C SER A 264 14.06 -73.00 45.98
N ALA A 265 14.80 -73.09 47.10
CA ALA A 265 14.62 -73.82 48.38
C ALA A 265 15.49 -73.16 49.48
N GLY A 266 15.13 -73.33 50.77
CA GLY A 266 15.98 -72.90 51.92
C GLY A 266 15.20 -72.31 53.11
N LEU A 267 15.16 -73.04 54.22
CA LEU A 267 14.77 -72.63 55.58
C LEU A 267 16.06 -72.20 56.36
N PRO A 268 16.03 -71.65 57.61
CA PRO A 268 14.93 -71.61 58.58
C PRO A 268 14.71 -70.29 59.39
N LEU A 269 13.69 -70.33 60.28
CA LEU A 269 13.48 -69.58 61.55
C LEU A 269 13.11 -68.08 61.53
N GLY A 270 12.09 -67.71 62.34
CA GLY A 270 11.81 -66.31 62.73
C GLY A 270 10.33 -65.88 62.84
N ASP A 271 9.61 -66.42 63.82
CA ASP A 271 8.40 -65.90 64.52
C ASP A 271 7.15 -65.31 63.80
N PHE A 272 6.00 -65.73 64.35
CA PHE A 272 4.66 -65.18 64.19
C PHE A 272 4.44 -63.93 65.06
N ALA A 273 3.66 -62.95 64.59
CA ALA A 273 2.47 -62.43 65.31
C ALA A 273 1.69 -61.34 64.54
N GLN A 274 0.37 -61.55 64.36
CA GLN A 274 -0.75 -60.56 64.46
C GLN A 274 -0.71 -59.29 63.57
N SER A 275 -1.80 -58.59 63.18
CA SER A 275 -3.27 -58.62 63.35
C SER A 275 -3.83 -57.83 62.14
N VAL A 276 -4.84 -58.21 61.33
CA VAL A 276 -6.27 -58.56 61.55
C VAL A 276 -7.21 -57.37 61.89
N ARG A 277 -7.87 -56.86 60.83
CA ARG A 277 -9.21 -56.18 60.77
C ARG A 277 -9.44 -54.79 61.38
N LYS A 278 -9.74 -53.83 60.49
CA LYS A 278 -11.08 -53.22 60.22
C LYS A 278 -10.98 -52.57 58.81
N GLY A 279 -11.97 -52.55 57.91
CA GLY A 279 -13.43 -52.55 58.07
C GLY A 279 -13.93 -51.12 57.82
N GLN A 280 -14.00 -50.64 56.57
CA GLN A 280 -15.08 -50.81 55.57
C GLN A 280 -16.37 -50.03 55.89
N ARG A 281 -16.59 -48.95 55.11
CA ARG A 281 -17.81 -48.37 54.51
C ARG A 281 -17.40 -47.03 53.86
N ASP A 282 -17.72 -46.73 52.59
CA ASP A 282 -19.04 -46.40 52.01
C ASP A 282 -19.59 -45.07 52.60
N ALA A 283 -20.08 -44.06 51.86
CA ALA A 283 -20.14 -43.84 50.41
C ALA A 283 -20.49 -42.35 50.07
N THR A 284 -20.43 -42.00 48.78
CA THR A 284 -21.19 -40.98 48.01
C THR A 284 -21.36 -39.50 48.45
N ASP A 285 -21.25 -38.65 47.41
CA ASP A 285 -22.09 -37.48 47.07
C ASP A 285 -21.84 -36.05 47.62
N ALA A 286 -22.37 -35.13 46.80
CA ALA A 286 -22.68 -33.71 46.98
C ALA A 286 -21.63 -32.64 46.59
N ASN A 287 -21.96 -31.95 45.50
CA ASN A 287 -21.57 -30.58 45.18
C ASN A 287 -21.74 -29.61 46.36
N THR A 288 -20.85 -28.62 46.45
CA THR A 288 -21.24 -27.26 46.85
C THR A 288 -20.43 -26.21 46.08
N VAL A 289 -21.16 -25.25 45.51
CA VAL A 289 -20.63 -23.94 45.10
C VAL A 289 -20.44 -23.12 46.37
N ASP A 290 -19.38 -22.32 46.46
CA ASP A 290 -19.46 -21.11 47.27
C ASP A 290 -18.61 -19.96 46.72
N THR A 291 -19.06 -18.73 46.98
CA THR A 291 -18.53 -17.48 46.40
C THR A 291 -18.54 -16.38 47.46
N ALA A 292 -17.37 -15.92 47.94
CA ALA A 292 -17.30 -14.80 48.87
C ALA A 292 -15.92 -14.13 48.96
N ASP A 293 -15.86 -12.84 48.59
CA ASP A 293 -15.37 -11.69 49.39
C ASP A 293 -15.68 -10.42 48.52
N ALA A 294 -16.46 -9.37 48.88
CA ALA A 294 -16.45 -8.49 50.08
C ALA A 294 -15.05 -7.89 50.36
N GLY A 295 -14.80 -6.60 50.68
CA GLY A 295 -15.55 -5.33 50.78
C GLY A 295 -14.55 -4.20 51.15
N THR A 296 -14.82 -2.87 51.21
CA THR A 296 -16.00 -2.02 50.95
C THR A 296 -15.52 -0.53 50.75
N ARG A 297 -16.40 0.34 50.23
CA ARG A 297 -16.34 1.83 50.14
C ARG A 297 -16.07 2.56 51.51
N PRO A 298 -15.79 3.90 51.61
CA PRO A 298 -16.40 4.99 50.81
C PRO A 298 -15.64 6.35 50.57
N SER A 299 -16.30 7.25 49.79
CA SER A 299 -16.50 8.71 50.04
C SER A 299 -15.64 9.84 49.37
N LYS A 300 -16.33 10.59 48.49
CA LYS A 300 -16.32 12.08 48.25
C LYS A 300 -15.13 12.85 47.62
N SER A 301 -15.43 13.54 46.49
CA SER A 301 -15.39 15.01 46.20
C SER A 301 -15.09 15.27 44.70
N THR A 302 -15.84 16.06 43.92
CA THR A 302 -15.82 17.55 43.73
C THR A 302 -14.40 18.06 43.37
N THR A 303 -14.07 18.85 42.33
CA THR A 303 -14.72 19.97 41.58
C THR A 303 -13.86 20.23 40.29
N ARG A 304 -14.36 20.37 39.05
CA ARG A 304 -14.69 21.62 38.29
C ARG A 304 -13.51 22.45 37.66
N THR A 305 -13.71 22.88 36.39
CA THR A 305 -13.21 24.11 35.67
C THR A 305 -11.80 24.24 35.07
N GLY A 306 -11.73 25.00 33.95
CA GLY A 306 -10.55 25.49 33.21
C GLY A 306 -10.29 24.68 31.93
N ASP A 307 -10.57 25.10 30.70
CA ASP A 307 -10.84 26.42 30.05
C ASP A 307 -9.60 27.32 29.80
N ASP A 308 -9.64 28.08 28.69
CA ASP A 308 -8.62 28.95 28.07
C ASP A 308 -7.34 28.22 27.55
N THR A 309 -7.04 28.16 26.25
CA THR A 309 -6.92 29.25 25.24
C THR A 309 -6.96 28.71 23.79
#